data_AF-A0AAN8XP42-F1
#
_entry.id   AF-A0AAN8XP42-F1
#
_cell.length_a   1.000
_cell.length_b   1.000
_cell.length_c   1.000
_cell.angle_alpha   90.00
_cell.angle_beta   90.00
_cell.angle_gamma   90.00
#
_symmetry.space_group_name_H-M   'P 1'
#
loop_
_entity.id
_entity.type
_entity.pdbx_description
1 polymer ?
#
loop_
_entity_poly.entity_id
_entity_poly.type
_entity_poly.pdbx_seq_one_letter_code
_entity_poly.pdbx_strand_id
1 'polypeptide(L)'
;MEEENALLTLWAIVQLSDDTTLTNEPNKAKKQLVSVNLQPQWSAKEVQMALLKTLNKMNNIPPSTHRIVKVRDANGALLPLTPTTLQSSPVQPLVLEVCAVHQH
;
A
#
# COMPACT_ATOMS: atom_id res chain seq x y z
N MET A 1 2.36 -12.16 -31.38
CA MET A 1 3.15 -12.43 -30.17
C MET A 1 2.42 -11.70 -29.06
N GLU A 2 1.41 -12.36 -28.49
CA GLU A 2 0.68 -11.81 -27.34
C GLU A 2 1.63 -11.92 -26.16
N GLU A 3 2.27 -10.81 -25.79
CA GLU A 3 2.88 -10.70 -24.47
C GLU A 3 1.75 -10.93 -23.46
N GLU A 4 1.71 -12.13 -22.89
CA GLU A 4 0.98 -12.37 -21.65
C GLU A 4 1.46 -11.32 -20.66
N ASN A 5 0.65 -10.27 -20.47
CA ASN A 5 0.87 -9.26 -19.45
C ASN A 5 0.69 -9.94 -18.09
N ALA A 6 1.72 -10.66 -17.67
CA ALA A 6 1.76 -11.36 -16.41
C ALA A 6 1.51 -10.34 -15.29
N LEU A 7 0.48 -10.59 -14.49
CA LEU A 7 0.15 -9.75 -13.35
C LEU A 7 1.32 -9.80 -12.36
N LEU A 8 1.72 -8.63 -11.87
CA LEU A 8 2.70 -8.50 -10.80
C LEU A 8 1.96 -8.55 -9.47
N THR A 9 2.34 -9.48 -8.59
CA THR A 9 1.79 -9.52 -7.22
C THR A 9 2.68 -8.72 -6.29
N LEU A 10 2.13 -7.63 -5.77
CA LEU A 10 2.72 -6.85 -4.69
C LEU A 10 2.35 -7.48 -3.35
N TRP A 11 3.34 -7.71 -2.50
CA TRP A 11 3.20 -8.10 -1.10
C TRP A 11 3.62 -6.94 -0.20
N ALA A 12 2.74 -6.53 0.70
CA ALA A 12 3.05 -5.44 1.61
C ALA A 12 2.38 -5.54 2.97
N ILE A 13 2.99 -4.94 3.98
CA ILE A 13 2.45 -4.78 5.32
C ILE A 13 1.80 -3.42 5.42
N VAL A 14 0.55 -3.38 5.85
CA VAL A 14 -0.21 -2.14 6.00
C VAL A 14 0.10 -1.48 7.33
N GLN A 15 0.46 -0.21 7.28
CA GLN A 15 0.62 0.68 8.43
C GLN A 15 -0.32 1.87 8.28
N LEU A 16 -1.35 1.91 9.13
CA LEU A 16 -2.27 3.04 9.21
C LEU A 16 -1.67 4.11 10.10
N SER A 17 -1.44 5.30 9.54
CA SER A 17 -1.07 6.48 10.32
C SER A 17 -2.35 7.26 10.61
N ASP A 18 -3.07 6.86 11.65
CA ASP A 18 -4.12 7.71 12.22
C ASP A 18 -3.45 8.73 13.15
N ASP A 19 -3.64 10.02 12.87
CA ASP A 19 -2.99 11.15 13.55
C ASP A 19 -3.45 11.33 15.01
N THR A 20 -4.24 10.40 15.58
CA THR A 20 -4.92 10.60 16.86
C THR A 20 -4.36 9.84 18.06
N THR A 21 -3.19 9.18 17.98
CA THR A 21 -2.59 8.55 19.17
C THR A 21 -1.08 8.75 19.29
N LEU A 22 -0.70 9.92 19.81
CA LEU A 22 0.51 10.09 20.62
C LEU A 22 0.36 9.37 21.98
N THR A 23 0.10 8.06 21.96
CA THR A 23 0.18 7.24 23.16
C THR A 23 1.32 6.24 23.00
N ASN A 24 2.31 6.39 23.87
CA ASN A 24 3.48 5.51 24.08
C ASN A 24 3.06 4.11 24.55
N GLU A 25 2.19 3.43 23.82
CA GLU A 25 2.02 1.99 23.94
C GLU A 25 2.49 1.36 22.64
N PRO A 26 3.23 0.24 22.68
CA PRO A 26 3.46 -0.60 21.51
C PRO A 26 2.12 -1.25 21.16
N ASN A 27 1.20 -0.43 20.65
CA ASN A 27 -0.07 -0.86 20.12
C ASN A 27 0.31 -1.90 19.08
N LYS A 28 -0.10 -3.15 19.32
CA LYS A 28 0.06 -4.25 18.38
C LYS A 28 -0.83 -3.91 17.17
N ALA A 29 -0.44 -2.89 16.40
CA ALA A 29 -0.94 -2.64 15.07
C ALA A 29 -0.72 -3.96 14.36
N LYS A 30 -1.80 -4.71 14.15
CA LYS A 30 -1.76 -6.01 13.50
C LYS A 30 -1.12 -5.74 12.14
N LYS A 31 0.16 -6.09 12.02
CA LYS A 31 0.91 -5.98 10.76
C LYS A 31 0.22 -6.90 9.77
N GLN A 32 -0.70 -6.34 8.99
CA GLN A 32 -1.52 -7.12 8.08
C GLN A 32 -0.76 -7.22 6.76
N LEU A 33 -0.37 -8.44 6.40
CA LEU A 33 0.20 -8.73 5.10
C LEU A 33 -0.94 -8.75 4.08
N VAL A 34 -0.77 -7.97 3.01
CA VAL A 34 -1.72 -7.86 1.91
C VAL A 34 -1.02 -8.18 0.61
N SER A 35 -1.77 -8.81 -0.30
CA SER A 35 -1.34 -9.01 -1.68
C SER A 35 -2.24 -8.22 -2.63
N VAL A 36 -1.64 -7.58 -3.62
CA VAL A 36 -2.35 -6.81 -4.65
C VAL A 36 -1.77 -7.16 -6.01
N ASN A 37 -2.63 -7.59 -6.93
CA ASN A 37 -2.23 -7.82 -8.31
C ASN A 37 -2.28 -6.51 -9.10
N LEU A 38 -1.17 -6.17 -9.73
CA LEU A 38 -0.96 -4.97 -10.53
C LEU A 38 -0.65 -5.38 -11.97
N GLN A 39 -1.11 -4.59 -12.95
CA GLN A 39 -0.65 -4.78 -14.33
C GLN A 39 0.62 -3.94 -14.57
N PRO A 40 1.64 -4.45 -15.28
CA PRO A 40 2.90 -3.74 -15.51
C PRO A 40 2.74 -2.33 -16.10
N GLN A 41 1.72 -2.12 -16.94
CA GLN A 41 1.42 -0.87 -17.62
C GLN A 41 0.64 0.15 -16.78
N TRP A 42 0.25 -0.19 -15.55
CA TRP A 42 -0.51 0.73 -14.71
C TRP A 42 0.32 1.95 -14.32
N SER A 43 -0.33 3.11 -14.45
CA SER A 43 0.16 4.38 -13.92
C SER A 43 0.16 4.38 -12.40
N ALA A 44 0.91 5.33 -11.81
CA ALA A 44 0.95 5.51 -10.36
C ALA A 44 -0.43 5.73 -9.73
N LYS A 45 -1.32 6.40 -10.45
CA LYS A 45 -2.71 6.63 -10.03
C LYS A 45 -3.51 5.32 -9.97
N GLU A 46 -3.36 4.46 -10.97
CA GLU A 46 -4.05 3.16 -11.02
C GLU A 46 -3.54 2.22 -9.93
N VAL A 47 -2.23 2.17 -9.71
CA VAL A 47 -1.63 1.44 -8.58
C VAL A 47 -2.18 1.94 -7.25
N GLN A 48 -2.17 3.26 -7.01
CA GLN A 48 -2.70 3.85 -5.79
C GLN A 48 -4.18 3.47 -5.58
N MET A 49 -5.01 3.55 -6.62
CA MET A 49 -6.42 3.17 -6.56
C MET A 49 -6.62 1.69 -6.23
N ALA A 50 -5.80 0.80 -6.80
CA ALA A 50 -5.84 -0.64 -6.52
C ALA A 50 -5.47 -0.93 -5.06
N LEU A 51 -4.42 -0.28 -4.54
CA LEU A 51 -4.01 -0.39 -3.14
C LEU A 51 -5.13 0.08 -2.19
N LEU A 52 -5.70 1.26 -2.44
CA LEU A 52 -6.81 1.81 -1.64
C LEU A 52 -8.04 0.89 -1.66
N LYS A 53 -8.40 0.33 -2.83
CA LYS A 53 -9.52 -0.61 -2.95
C LYS A 53 -9.29 -1.86 -2.10
N THR A 54 -8.08 -2.40 -2.11
CA THR A 54 -7.71 -3.55 -1.28
C THR A 54 -7.79 -3.22 0.21
N LEU A 55 -7.29 -2.06 0.62
CA LEU A 55 -7.32 -1.59 2.00
C LEU A 55 -8.75 -1.39 2.52
N ASN A 56 -9.62 -0.79 1.72
CA ASN A 56 -11.03 -0.57 2.08
C ASN A 56 -11.78 -1.90 2.30
N LYS A 57 -11.45 -2.94 1.51
CA LYS A 57 -12.01 -4.29 1.70
C LYS A 57 -11.56 -4.94 3.00
N MET A 58 -10.33 -4.70 3.45
CA MET A 58 -9.77 -5.40 4.61
C MET A 58 -10.09 -4.76 5.94
N ASN A 59 -10.07 -3.43 6.02
CA ASN A 59 -10.09 -2.73 7.30
C ASN A 59 -11.39 -1.97 7.59
N ASN A 60 -12.45 -2.13 6.78
CA ASN A 60 -13.63 -1.25 6.84
C ASN A 60 -13.24 0.23 6.90
N ILE A 61 -12.10 0.57 6.28
CA ILE A 61 -11.63 1.93 6.21
C ILE A 61 -12.69 2.69 5.42
N PRO A 62 -13.33 3.73 5.99
CA PRO A 62 -14.30 4.50 5.25
C PRO A 62 -13.63 4.99 3.97
N PRO A 63 -14.31 4.90 2.82
CA PRO A 63 -13.79 5.36 1.54
C PRO A 63 -13.73 6.89 1.53
N SER A 64 -12.92 7.47 2.40
CA SER A 64 -12.57 8.88 2.38
C SER A 64 -11.71 9.07 1.15
N THR A 65 -12.18 9.87 0.20
CA THR A 65 -11.57 10.20 -1.10
C THR A 65 -10.21 10.92 -1.00
N HIS A 66 -9.69 11.09 0.21
CA HIS A 66 -8.55 11.95 0.54
C HIS A 66 -7.50 11.15 1.32
N ARG A 67 -7.06 10.00 0.78
CA ARG A 67 -5.97 9.20 1.36
C ARG A 67 -4.85 9.01 0.35
N ILE A 68 -3.62 9.22 0.79
CA ILE A 68 -2.41 8.97 0.01
C ILE A 68 -1.76 7.70 0.54
N VAL A 69 -1.34 6.84 -0.39
CA VAL A 69 -0.58 5.64 -0.07
C VAL A 69 0.89 5.92 -0.40
N LYS A 70 1.77 5.66 0.55
CA LYS A 70 3.22 5.65 0.35
C LYS A 70 3.70 4.21 0.47
N VAL A 71 4.57 3.79 -0.44
CA VAL A 71 5.23 2.49 -0.34
C VAL A 71 6.67 2.70 0.09
N ARG A 72 7.12 1.93 1.08
CA ARG A 72 8.51 1.89 1.50
C ARG A 72 9.10 0.50 1.36
N ASP A 73 10.39 0.44 1.10
CA ASP A 73 11.16 -0.79 1.20
C ASP A 73 11.47 -1.16 2.66
N ALA A 74 12.15 -2.29 2.85
CA ALA A 74 12.59 -2.75 4.16
C ALA A 74 13.60 -1.81 4.84
N ASN A 75 14.27 -0.93 4.08
CA ASN A 75 15.20 0.08 4.59
C ASN A 75 14.50 1.39 4.95
N GLY A 76 13.18 1.50 4.71
CA GLY A 76 12.39 2.70 4.93
C GLY A 76 12.46 3.73 3.79
N ALA A 77 13.09 3.39 2.67
CA ALA A 77 13.18 4.26 1.50
C ALA A 77 11.84 4.30 0.76
N LEU A 78 11.41 5.50 0.35
CA LEU A 78 10.18 5.67 -0.42
C LEU A 78 10.38 5.15 -1.84
N LEU A 79 9.48 4.26 -2.26
CA LEU A 79 9.47 3.72 -3.61
C LEU A 79 8.43 4.44 -4.46
N PRO A 80 8.72 4.67 -5.76
CA PRO A 80 7.71 5.16 -6.69
C PRO A 80 6.59 4.14 -6.84
N LEU A 81 5.36 4.63 -6.99
CA LEU A 81 4.13 3.83 -7.11
C LEU A 81 3.96 3.21 -8.50
N THR A 82 5.01 2.65 -9.08
CA THR A 82 4.93 1.96 -10.39
C THR A 82 5.05 0.46 -10.21
N PRO A 83 4.27 -0.37 -10.93
CA PRO A 83 4.27 -1.82 -10.74
C PRO A 83 5.68 -2.44 -10.84
N THR A 84 6.49 -1.94 -11.77
CA THR A 84 7.85 -2.41 -12.04
C THR A 84 8.87 -2.06 -10.94
N THR A 85 8.64 -1.00 -10.18
CA THR A 85 9.51 -0.56 -9.07
C THR A 85 9.08 -1.14 -7.73
N LEU A 86 7.84 -1.62 -7.64
CA LEU A 86 7.24 -2.24 -6.47
C LEU A 86 7.53 -3.75 -6.43
N GLN A 87 8.82 -4.10 -6.48
CA GLN A 87 9.25 -5.48 -6.34
C GLN A 87 9.13 -5.92 -4.89
N SER A 88 8.44 -7.04 -4.66
CA SER A 88 8.16 -7.53 -3.31
C SER A 88 7.89 -9.03 -3.32
N SER A 89 7.99 -9.64 -2.14
CA SER A 89 7.74 -11.07 -1.96
C SER A 89 7.06 -11.31 -0.61
N PRO A 90 6.43 -12.47 -0.37
CA PRO A 90 5.82 -12.76 0.92
C PRO A 90 6.84 -12.83 2.08
N VAL A 91 8.12 -13.12 1.78
CA VAL A 91 9.22 -13.14 2.75
C VAL A 91 9.88 -11.78 2.95
N GLN A 92 9.77 -10.87 1.98
CA GLN A 92 10.24 -9.50 2.06
C GLN A 92 9.16 -8.55 1.54
N PRO A 93 8.09 -8.33 2.34
CA PRO A 93 7.01 -7.44 1.96
C PRO A 93 7.45 -5.98 2.06
N LEU A 94 6.88 -5.13 1.22
CA LEU A 94 7.03 -3.68 1.34
C LEU A 94 6.16 -3.15 2.48
N VAL A 95 6.34 -1.89 2.85
CA VAL A 95 5.49 -1.22 3.84
C VAL A 95 4.56 -0.25 3.12
N LEU A 96 3.25 -0.42 3.30
CA LEU A 96 2.22 0.51 2.83
C LEU A 96 1.83 1.45 3.96
N GLU A 97 2.28 2.69 3.88
CA GLU A 97 1.82 3.76 4.77
C GLU A 97 0.59 4.43 4.16
N VAL A 98 -0.52 4.41 4.89
CA VAL A 98 -1.74 5.12 4.49
C VAL A 98 -1.84 6.39 5.31
N CYS A 99 -1.74 7.53 4.64
CA CYS A 99 -1.87 8.85 5.25
C CYS A 99 -3.24 9.43 4.91
N ALA A 100 -3.95 9.95 5.91
CA ALA A 100 -5.07 10.85 5.67
C ALA A 100 -4.52 12.17 5.11
N VAL A 101 -5.11 12.68 4.02
CA VAL A 101 -4.88 14.05 3.59
C VAL A 101 -5.70 14.90 4.55
N HIS A 102 -5.02 15.61 5.45
CA HIS A 102 -5.67 16.64 6.26
C HIS A 102 -6.34 17.63 5.31
N GLN A 103 -7.67 17.64 5.30
CA GLN A 103 -8.44 18.74 4.73
C GLN A 103 -8.31 19.89 5.73
N HIS A 104 -7.57 20.92 5.33
CA HIS A 104 -7.52 22.20 6.04
C HIS A 104 -8.67 23.10 5.60
#